data_AF-A0A3P7E6S4-F1
#
_entry.id   AF-A0A3P7E6S4-F1
#
_cell.length_a   1.000
_cell.length_b   1.000
_cell.length_c   1.000
_cell.angle_alpha   90.00
_cell.angle_beta   90.00
_cell.angle_gamma   90.00
#
_symmetry.space_group_name_H-M   'P 1'
#
loop_
_entity.id
_entity.type
_entity.pdbx_description
1 polymer ?
#
loop_
_entity_poly.entity_id
_entity_poly.type
_entity_poly.pdbx_seq_one_letter_code
_entity_poly.pdbx_strand_id
1 'polypeptide(L)'
;MKLKHQRSFSGCGAWLLIATFLKLPVSTTHSIVGATLGYSLLARGTQGIRWWPVIRICELRPICAEVIPSLWFFSSLSSQFGNVFVISWFLSPLLSGIVSILFYSFIDHAVLRRRRPLHCGLILLPVLYFICVAVNVFAVMYNGSEFLGFNEIPAWAVLVITFTVATVVALLVHFIMAPQLKKRILGKAFLM
;
A
#
# COMPACT_ATOMS: atom_id res chain seq x y z
N MET A 1 -11.18 -23.59 18.47
CA MET A 1 -10.58 -22.29 18.11
C MET A 1 -11.03 -21.72 16.76
N LYS A 2 -11.38 -22.56 15.76
CA LYS A 2 -11.76 -22.11 14.40
C LYS A 2 -12.96 -21.15 14.31
N LEU A 3 -13.94 -21.23 15.22
CA LEU A 3 -15.13 -20.38 15.21
C LEU A 3 -14.89 -18.92 15.63
N LYS A 4 -13.80 -18.61 16.35
CA LYS A 4 -13.58 -17.25 16.89
C LYS A 4 -13.15 -16.25 15.83
N HIS A 5 -12.38 -16.66 14.83
CA HIS A 5 -11.88 -15.76 13.77
C HIS A 5 -12.95 -15.44 12.72
N GLN A 6 -13.87 -16.38 12.46
CA GLN A 6 -14.91 -16.24 11.43
C GLN A 6 -15.84 -15.04 11.66
N ARG A 7 -16.10 -14.66 12.92
CA ARG A 7 -17.03 -13.58 13.27
C ARG A 7 -16.52 -12.18 12.91
N SER A 8 -15.22 -11.94 13.01
CA SER A 8 -14.63 -10.67 12.60
C SER A 8 -14.72 -10.48 11.08
N PHE A 9 -14.54 -11.56 10.31
CA PHE A 9 -14.64 -11.53 8.86
C PHE A 9 -16.09 -11.34 8.38
N SER A 10 -17.08 -11.95 9.04
CA SER A 10 -18.48 -11.73 8.67
C SER A 10 -18.93 -10.29 8.94
N GLY A 11 -18.47 -9.68 10.05
CA GLY A 11 -18.74 -8.26 10.34
C GLY A 11 -18.11 -7.32 9.30
N CYS A 12 -16.84 -7.54 8.95
CA CYS A 12 -16.16 -6.80 7.89
C CYS A 12 -16.85 -7.00 6.53
N GLY A 13 -17.16 -8.25 6.17
CA GLY A 13 -17.81 -8.60 4.91
C GLY A 13 -19.19 -7.97 4.75
N ALA A 14 -20.02 -7.99 5.79
CA ALA A 14 -21.33 -7.33 5.76
C ALA A 14 -21.21 -5.81 5.55
N TRP A 15 -20.26 -5.16 6.23
CA TRP A 15 -20.03 -3.73 6.07
C TRP A 15 -19.52 -3.37 4.67
N LEU A 16 -18.57 -4.15 4.13
CA LEU A 16 -18.07 -3.96 2.78
C LEU A 16 -19.16 -4.15 1.72
N LEU A 17 -20.07 -5.10 1.91
CA LEU A 17 -21.21 -5.30 1.01
C LEU A 17 -22.13 -4.08 1.02
N ILE A 18 -22.51 -3.57 2.20
CA ILE A 18 -23.34 -2.37 2.32
C ILE A 18 -22.65 -1.16 1.66
N ALA A 19 -21.36 -0.95 1.94
CA ALA A 19 -20.60 0.14 1.33
C ALA A 19 -20.50 0.02 -0.19
N THR A 20 -20.38 -1.21 -0.71
CA THR A 20 -20.39 -1.49 -2.15
C THR A 20 -21.74 -1.16 -2.77
N PHE A 21 -22.85 -1.53 -2.13
CA PHE A 21 -24.20 -1.16 -2.59
C PHE A 21 -24.42 0.36 -2.58
N LEU A 22 -23.85 1.06 -1.60
CA LEU A 22 -23.92 2.53 -1.50
C LEU A 22 -22.86 3.25 -2.35
N LYS A 23 -21.98 2.53 -3.06
CA LYS A 23 -20.86 3.07 -3.86
C LYS A 23 -19.94 3.99 -3.07
N LEU A 24 -19.78 3.74 -1.77
CA LEU A 24 -18.93 4.53 -0.89
C LEU A 24 -17.50 3.96 -0.90
N PRO A 25 -16.46 4.80 -1.13
CA PRO A 25 -15.08 4.36 -0.98
C PRO A 25 -14.78 4.16 0.52
N VAL A 26 -14.74 2.91 0.96
CA VAL A 26 -14.42 2.54 2.35
C VAL A 26 -13.08 1.81 2.43
N SER A 27 -12.35 2.04 3.51
CA SER A 27 -11.12 1.32 3.79
C SER A 27 -11.41 -0.05 4.41
N THR A 28 -11.10 -1.11 3.66
CA THR A 28 -11.17 -2.50 4.14
C THR A 28 -10.31 -2.71 5.39
N THR A 29 -9.16 -2.04 5.47
CA THR A 29 -8.26 -2.10 6.63
C THR A 29 -8.92 -1.59 7.91
N HIS A 30 -9.58 -0.43 7.85
CA HIS A 30 -10.31 0.09 9.01
C HIS A 30 -11.50 -0.81 9.39
N SER A 31 -12.17 -1.38 8.39
CA SER A 31 -13.32 -2.26 8.58
C SER A 31 -12.93 -3.56 9.30
N ILE A 32 -11.82 -4.20 8.91
CA ILE A 32 -11.35 -5.44 9.57
C ILE A 32 -10.74 -5.18 10.95
N VAL A 33 -10.01 -4.07 11.12
CA VAL A 33 -9.47 -3.66 12.44
C VAL A 33 -10.63 -3.36 13.39
N GLY A 34 -11.62 -2.59 12.95
CA GLY A 34 -12.83 -2.29 13.72
C GLY A 34 -13.64 -3.55 14.07
N ALA A 35 -13.87 -4.45 13.11
CA ALA A 35 -14.57 -5.71 13.37
C ALA A 35 -13.80 -6.61 14.36
N THR A 36 -12.47 -6.64 14.27
CA THR A 36 -11.63 -7.42 15.20
C THR A 36 -11.60 -6.82 16.60
N LEU A 37 -11.49 -5.49 16.72
CA LEU A 37 -11.57 -4.79 18.00
C LEU A 37 -12.96 -4.96 18.63
N GLY A 38 -14.05 -4.75 17.86
CA GLY A 38 -15.42 -4.92 18.33
C GLY A 38 -15.71 -6.35 18.79
N TYR A 39 -15.27 -7.36 18.02
CA TYR A 39 -15.37 -8.75 18.45
C TYR A 39 -14.54 -9.04 19.71
N SER A 40 -13.34 -8.48 19.82
CA SER A 40 -12.48 -8.66 21.00
C SER A 40 -13.10 -8.07 22.26
N LEU A 41 -13.70 -6.88 22.16
CA LEU A 41 -14.43 -6.22 23.24
C LEU A 41 -15.67 -7.03 23.65
N LEU A 42 -16.47 -7.51 22.70
CA LEU A 42 -17.65 -8.34 23.01
C LEU A 42 -17.28 -9.68 23.65
N ALA A 43 -16.20 -10.32 23.21
CA ALA A 43 -15.85 -11.67 23.65
C ALA A 43 -15.18 -11.72 25.04
N ARG A 44 -14.44 -10.67 25.43
CA ARG A 44 -13.59 -10.69 26.64
C ARG A 44 -13.50 -9.34 27.37
N GLY A 45 -14.28 -8.34 26.97
CA GLY A 45 -14.16 -6.98 27.51
C GLY A 45 -12.80 -6.35 27.20
N THR A 46 -12.47 -5.29 27.94
CA THR A 46 -11.20 -4.55 27.80
C THR A 46 -9.97 -5.37 28.19
N GLN A 47 -10.15 -6.43 29.00
CA GLN A 47 -9.12 -7.36 29.44
C GLN A 47 -8.76 -8.42 28.37
N GLY A 48 -9.57 -8.53 27.31
CA GLY A 48 -9.36 -9.47 26.22
C GLY A 48 -8.30 -9.07 25.20
N ILE A 49 -7.94 -7.78 25.19
CA ILE A 49 -7.06 -7.19 24.19
C ILE A 49 -5.66 -7.19 24.80
N ARG A 50 -4.76 -8.01 24.25
CA ARG A 50 -3.33 -7.87 24.54
C ARG A 50 -2.85 -6.60 23.84
N TRP A 51 -2.91 -5.48 24.55
CA TRP A 51 -2.49 -4.18 24.03
C TRP A 51 -1.01 -4.17 23.64
N TRP A 52 -0.18 -4.98 24.30
CA TRP A 52 1.28 -4.97 24.07
C TRP A 52 1.70 -5.42 22.66
N PRO A 53 1.24 -6.56 22.09
CA PRO A 53 1.50 -6.89 20.68
C PRO A 53 0.84 -5.92 19.69
N VAL A 54 -0.34 -5.40 20.02
CA VAL A 54 -1.08 -4.41 19.22
C VAL A 54 -0.31 -3.09 19.13
N ILE A 55 0.47 -2.73 20.16
CA ILE A 55 1.37 -1.58 20.18
C ILE A 55 2.73 -1.90 19.52
N ARG A 56 3.23 -3.15 19.60
CA ARG A 56 4.59 -3.51 19.16
C ARG A 56 4.78 -3.78 17.66
N ILE A 57 3.70 -4.08 16.92
CA ILE A 57 3.79 -4.26 15.45
C ILE A 57 4.08 -2.93 14.73
N CYS A 58 4.11 -1.80 15.46
CA CYS A 58 4.28 -0.45 14.93
C CYS A 58 5.61 0.21 15.37
N GLU A 59 6.75 -0.50 15.30
CA GLU A 59 8.08 0.10 15.53
C GLU A 59 8.54 0.99 14.35
N LEU A 60 8.01 2.22 14.29
CA LEU A 60 8.65 3.37 13.65
C LEU A 60 8.83 4.44 14.73
N ARG A 61 9.90 4.27 15.50
CA ARG A 61 10.12 4.88 16.81
C ARG A 61 10.63 6.35 16.81
N PRO A 62 11.12 7.02 15.73
CA PRO A 62 11.55 8.41 15.92
C PRO A 62 11.20 9.40 14.79
N ILE A 63 9.92 9.70 14.52
CA ILE A 63 9.55 10.82 13.62
C ILE A 63 8.41 11.72 14.17
N CYS A 64 7.61 11.27 15.14
CA CYS A 64 6.33 11.92 15.46
C CYS A 64 6.34 12.91 16.65
N ALA A 65 7.49 13.20 17.27
CA ALA A 65 7.53 13.96 18.53
C ALA A 65 7.60 15.49 18.39
N GLU A 66 7.85 16.05 17.21
CA GLU A 66 8.21 17.49 17.12
C GLU A 66 7.22 18.41 16.38
N VAL A 67 6.16 17.90 15.75
CA VAL A 67 5.50 18.69 14.68
C VAL A 67 4.16 19.35 15.08
N ILE A 68 3.41 18.93 16.12
CA ILE A 68 2.02 19.43 16.30
C ILE A 68 1.62 19.65 17.78
N PRO A 69 1.59 20.90 18.28
CA PRO A 69 1.08 21.27 19.61
C PRO A 69 -0.45 21.17 19.79
N SER A 70 -1.23 20.84 18.76
CA SER A 70 -2.70 20.81 18.81
C SER A 70 -3.32 19.47 19.24
N LEU A 71 -2.51 18.55 19.78
CA LEU A 71 -2.91 17.19 20.18
C LEU A 71 -3.69 17.10 21.50
N TRP A 72 -3.97 18.20 22.20
CA TRP A 72 -4.69 18.16 23.48
C TRP A 72 -6.13 17.59 23.35
N PHE A 73 -6.77 17.75 22.19
CA PHE A 73 -8.10 17.21 21.92
C PHE A 73 -8.09 15.67 21.78
N PHE A 74 -6.97 15.10 21.32
CA PHE A 74 -6.78 13.66 21.19
C PHE A 74 -6.41 12.98 22.53
N SER A 75 -6.04 13.76 23.56
CA SER A 75 -5.74 13.27 24.91
C SER A 75 -6.93 12.54 25.58
N SER A 76 -8.17 12.92 25.27
CA SER A 76 -9.35 12.24 25.84
C SER A 76 -9.71 10.90 25.18
N LEU A 77 -9.31 10.67 23.92
CA LEU A 77 -9.56 9.41 23.20
C LEU A 77 -8.34 8.44 23.27
N SER A 78 -7.18 8.99 23.59
CA SER A 78 -5.88 8.35 23.84
C SER A 78 -5.88 7.30 24.97
N SER A 79 -6.73 7.50 25.99
CA SER A 79 -6.69 6.73 27.24
C SER A 79 -7.25 5.31 27.16
N GLN A 80 -7.95 4.96 26.07
CA GLN A 80 -8.48 3.60 25.82
C GLN A 80 -7.88 2.92 24.58
N PHE A 81 -7.32 3.68 23.65
CA PHE A 81 -6.77 3.17 22.40
C PHE A 81 -5.42 3.87 22.15
N GLY A 82 -4.32 3.17 22.43
CA GLY A 82 -2.98 3.77 22.43
C GLY A 82 -2.68 4.65 21.20
N ASN A 83 -2.08 5.81 21.47
CA ASN A 83 -1.79 6.94 20.55
C ASN A 83 -1.15 6.59 19.20
N VAL A 84 -0.68 5.36 19.03
CA VAL A 84 0.06 4.88 17.87
C VAL A 84 -0.83 4.56 16.66
N PHE A 85 -2.08 4.11 16.89
CA PHE A 85 -3.02 3.79 15.79
C PHE A 85 -3.46 5.04 15.05
N VAL A 86 -3.86 6.06 15.80
CA VAL A 86 -4.38 7.30 15.23
C VAL A 86 -3.32 8.00 14.40
N ILE A 87 -2.08 8.08 14.90
CA ILE A 87 -0.99 8.74 14.18
C ILE A 87 -0.68 8.00 12.88
N SER A 88 -0.60 6.67 12.86
CA SER A 88 -0.35 5.92 11.62
C SER A 88 -1.47 6.09 10.58
N TRP A 89 -2.74 6.19 11.02
CA TRP A 89 -3.87 6.42 10.12
C TRP A 89 -3.85 7.78 9.43
N PHE A 90 -3.22 8.79 10.03
CA PHE A 90 -3.00 10.10 9.40
C PHE A 90 -1.66 10.17 8.65
N LEU A 91 -0.62 9.52 9.19
CA LEU A 91 0.72 9.55 8.63
C LEU A 91 0.77 8.82 7.28
N SER A 92 0.03 7.72 7.10
CA SER A 92 0.00 6.99 5.83
C SER A 92 -0.59 7.83 4.68
N PRO A 93 -1.77 8.47 4.81
CA PRO A 93 -2.25 9.42 3.81
C PRO A 93 -1.31 10.60 3.57
N LEU A 94 -0.70 11.15 4.62
CA LEU A 94 0.21 12.28 4.49
C LEU A 94 1.47 11.90 3.69
N LEU A 95 2.14 10.81 4.08
CA LEU A 95 3.29 10.29 3.35
C LEU A 95 2.92 9.89 1.91
N SER A 96 1.75 9.26 1.72
CA SER A 96 1.24 8.95 0.39
C SER A 96 1.01 10.22 -0.44
N GLY A 97 0.49 11.29 0.16
CA GLY A 97 0.32 12.60 -0.47
C GLY A 97 1.64 13.24 -0.87
N ILE A 98 2.64 13.25 0.02
CA ILE A 98 3.98 13.78 -0.27
C ILE A 98 4.64 12.98 -1.40
N VAL A 99 4.63 11.65 -1.32
CA VAL A 99 5.18 10.77 -2.38
C VAL A 99 4.43 10.98 -3.70
N SER A 100 3.11 11.13 -3.66
CA SER A 100 2.29 11.40 -4.84
C SER A 100 2.63 12.74 -5.49
N ILE A 101 2.83 13.81 -4.71
CA ILE A 101 3.25 15.13 -5.21
C ILE A 101 4.64 15.04 -5.85
N LEU A 102 5.60 14.37 -5.22
CA LEU A 102 6.95 14.18 -5.77
C LEU A 102 6.91 13.38 -7.08
N PHE A 103 6.16 12.27 -7.10
CA PHE A 103 6.01 11.44 -8.28
C PHE A 103 5.29 12.18 -9.42
N TYR A 104 4.20 12.89 -9.12
CA TYR A 104 3.48 13.71 -10.10
C TYR A 104 4.38 14.81 -10.67
N SER A 105 5.14 15.51 -9.82
CA SER A 105 6.09 16.54 -10.25
C SER A 105 7.16 15.97 -11.19
N PHE A 106 7.66 14.76 -10.90
CA PHE A 106 8.59 14.05 -11.77
C PHE A 106 7.95 13.71 -13.12
N ILE A 107 6.76 13.13 -13.14
CA ILE A 107 6.05 12.79 -14.40
C ILE A 107 5.70 14.05 -15.20
N ASP A 108 5.29 15.12 -14.53
CA ASP A 108 4.96 16.41 -15.16
C ASP A 108 6.19 16.98 -15.89
N HIS A 109 7.36 16.99 -15.23
CA HIS A 109 8.59 17.46 -15.85
C HIS A 109 9.17 16.48 -16.90
N ALA A 110 9.08 15.18 -16.66
CA ALA A 110 9.68 14.16 -17.52
C ALA A 110 8.87 13.89 -18.80
N VAL A 111 7.53 13.93 -18.71
CA VAL A 111 6.63 13.53 -19.79
C VAL A 111 5.76 14.70 -20.25
N LEU A 112 5.01 15.33 -19.35
CA LEU A 112 3.94 16.27 -19.74
C LEU A 112 4.47 17.58 -20.33
N ARG A 113 5.57 18.13 -19.78
CA ARG A 113 6.18 19.38 -20.26
C ARG A 113 7.09 19.21 -21.48
N ARG A 114 7.24 17.99 -22.01
CA ARG A 114 8.08 17.73 -23.20
C ARG A 114 7.28 17.95 -24.48
N ARG A 115 7.94 18.44 -25.54
CA ARG A 115 7.30 18.73 -26.85
C ARG A 115 6.64 17.51 -27.52
N ARG A 116 7.02 16.29 -27.15
CA ARG A 116 6.46 15.03 -27.67
C ARG A 116 6.10 14.09 -26.51
N PRO A 117 5.01 14.37 -25.78
CA PRO A 117 4.69 13.68 -24.52
C PRO A 117 4.49 12.17 -24.72
N LEU A 118 3.93 11.76 -25.87
CA LEU A 118 3.73 10.35 -26.20
C LEU A 118 5.07 9.59 -26.27
N HIS A 119 6.07 10.13 -26.96
CA HIS A 119 7.36 9.45 -27.12
C HIS A 119 8.12 9.38 -25.80
N CYS A 120 8.15 10.49 -25.04
CA CYS A 120 8.76 10.54 -23.72
C CYS A 120 8.08 9.58 -22.75
N GLY A 121 6.74 9.52 -22.75
CA GLY A 121 5.97 8.61 -21.91
C GLY A 121 6.22 7.14 -22.25
N LEU A 122 6.31 6.78 -23.53
CA LEU A 122 6.61 5.40 -23.96
C LEU A 122 8.04 4.95 -23.58
N ILE A 123 9.00 5.87 -23.56
CA ILE A 123 10.37 5.58 -23.10
C ILE A 123 10.41 5.45 -21.56
N LEU A 124 9.63 6.26 -20.84
CA LEU A 124 9.56 6.23 -19.39
C LEU A 124 8.81 5.00 -18.86
N LEU A 125 7.83 4.48 -19.62
CA LEU A 125 7.01 3.32 -19.27
C LEU A 125 7.83 2.10 -18.77
N PRO A 126 8.80 1.55 -19.52
CA PRO A 126 9.58 0.39 -19.04
C PRO A 126 10.37 0.69 -17.76
N VAL A 127 10.84 1.93 -17.56
CA VAL A 127 11.56 2.34 -16.35
C VAL A 127 10.64 2.34 -15.13
N LEU A 128 9.42 2.87 -15.27
CA LEU A 128 8.43 2.86 -14.18
C LEU A 128 8.00 1.43 -13.82
N TYR A 129 7.79 0.59 -14.83
CA TYR A 129 7.47 -0.83 -14.63
C TYR A 129 8.61 -1.58 -13.96
N PHE A 130 9.86 -1.30 -14.34
CA PHE A 130 11.04 -1.87 -13.68
C PHE A 130 11.04 -1.56 -12.18
N ILE A 131 10.89 -0.29 -11.80
CA ILE A 131 10.89 0.13 -10.39
C ILE A 131 9.71 -0.52 -9.63
N CYS A 132 8.52 -0.49 -10.21
CA CYS A 132 7.33 -1.06 -9.58
C CYS A 132 7.48 -2.57 -9.34
N VAL A 133 7.91 -3.33 -10.35
CA VAL A 133 8.12 -4.77 -10.24
C VAL A 133 9.26 -5.07 -9.28
N ALA A 134 10.36 -4.31 -9.32
CA ALA A 134 11.47 -4.49 -8.39
C ALA A 134 11.03 -4.31 -6.93
N VAL A 135 10.30 -3.24 -6.61
CA VAL A 135 9.80 -3.00 -5.25
C VAL A 135 8.81 -4.10 -4.82
N ASN A 136 7.89 -4.53 -5.69
CA ASN A 136 6.91 -5.58 -5.35
C ASN A 136 7.56 -6.95 -5.18
N VAL A 137 8.46 -7.35 -6.09
CA VAL A 137 9.17 -8.64 -6.00
C VAL A 137 10.09 -8.65 -4.78
N PHE A 138 10.81 -7.54 -4.53
CA PHE A 138 11.62 -7.41 -3.33
C PHE A 138 10.76 -7.53 -2.07
N ALA A 139 9.62 -6.84 -1.99
CA ALA A 139 8.74 -6.91 -0.83
C ALA A 139 8.16 -8.31 -0.58
N VAL A 140 7.95 -9.11 -1.64
CA VAL A 140 7.47 -10.50 -1.52
C VAL A 140 8.59 -11.45 -1.10
N MET A 141 9.80 -11.24 -1.61
CA MET A 141 10.93 -12.15 -1.39
C MET A 141 11.70 -11.84 -0.10
N TYR A 142 11.87 -10.56 0.24
CA TYR A 142 12.57 -10.09 1.42
C TYR A 142 11.70 -10.34 2.67
N ASN A 143 12.12 -11.28 3.51
CA ASN A 143 11.32 -11.79 4.64
C ASN A 143 9.93 -12.32 4.20
N GLY A 144 9.89 -12.95 3.03
CA GLY A 144 8.70 -13.60 2.50
C GLY A 144 8.19 -14.74 3.39
N SER A 145 7.15 -15.46 2.95
CA SER A 145 6.57 -16.51 3.76
C SER A 145 7.58 -17.62 4.10
N GLU A 146 7.75 -17.93 5.40
CA GLU A 146 8.50 -19.10 5.89
C GLU A 146 8.06 -20.40 5.21
N PHE A 147 6.77 -20.50 4.87
CA PHE A 147 6.18 -21.65 4.18
C PHE A 147 6.79 -21.96 2.82
N LEU A 148 7.31 -20.96 2.09
CA LEU A 148 8.01 -21.17 0.82
C LEU A 148 9.53 -21.27 0.98
N GLY A 149 10.05 -21.20 2.21
CA GLY A 149 11.49 -21.20 2.48
C GLY A 149 12.22 -19.94 2.00
N PHE A 150 11.49 -18.85 1.69
CA PHE A 150 12.11 -17.60 1.23
C PHE A 150 12.99 -16.92 2.28
N ASN A 151 12.82 -17.28 3.55
CA ASN A 151 13.66 -16.78 4.65
C ASN A 151 15.07 -17.41 4.69
N GLU A 152 15.29 -18.52 3.99
CA GLU A 152 16.61 -19.16 3.86
C GLU A 152 17.41 -18.60 2.66
N ILE A 153 16.78 -17.77 1.82
CA ILE A 153 17.43 -17.22 0.64
C ILE A 153 18.34 -16.07 1.08
N PRO A 154 19.64 -16.10 0.75
CA PRO A 154 20.53 -15.03 1.12
C PRO A 154 20.13 -13.73 0.41
N ALA A 155 20.32 -12.58 1.07
CA ALA A 155 19.86 -11.28 0.57
C ALA A 155 20.36 -10.96 -0.85
N TRP A 156 21.57 -11.40 -1.21
CA TRP A 156 22.10 -11.22 -2.57
C TRP A 156 21.27 -11.97 -3.62
N ALA A 157 20.78 -13.17 -3.32
CA ALA A 157 19.96 -13.95 -4.24
C ALA A 157 18.57 -13.33 -4.41
N VAL A 158 17.99 -12.77 -3.34
CA VAL A 158 16.75 -12.00 -3.41
C VAL A 158 16.91 -10.80 -4.36
N LEU A 159 18.02 -10.07 -4.26
CA LEU A 159 18.30 -8.96 -5.16
C LEU A 159 18.46 -9.45 -6.60
N VAL A 160 19.24 -10.49 -6.86
CA VAL A 160 19.43 -11.04 -8.22
C VAL A 160 18.09 -11.45 -8.84
N ILE A 161 17.22 -12.16 -8.10
CA ILE A 161 15.89 -12.56 -8.57
C ILE A 161 15.04 -11.32 -8.87
N THR A 162 15.02 -10.36 -7.94
CA THR A 162 14.26 -9.10 -8.09
C THR A 162 14.66 -8.35 -9.35
N PHE A 163 15.96 -8.11 -9.54
CA PHE A 163 16.48 -7.41 -10.70
C PHE A 163 16.25 -8.19 -12.00
N THR A 164 16.38 -9.52 -11.97
CA THR A 164 16.12 -10.38 -13.13
C THR A 164 14.67 -10.29 -13.57
N VAL A 165 13.73 -10.48 -12.63
CA VAL A 165 12.28 -10.41 -12.92
C VAL A 165 11.89 -9.01 -13.38
N ALA A 166 12.38 -7.97 -12.70
CA ALA A 166 12.12 -6.58 -13.06
C ALA A 166 12.66 -6.25 -14.46
N THR A 167 13.87 -6.71 -14.81
CA THR A 167 14.48 -6.49 -16.14
C THR A 167 13.69 -7.23 -17.22
N VAL A 168 13.33 -8.49 -17.00
CA VAL A 168 12.53 -9.28 -17.96
C VAL A 168 11.20 -8.58 -18.23
N VAL A 169 10.48 -8.14 -17.20
CA VAL A 169 9.21 -7.41 -17.38
C VAL A 169 9.45 -6.07 -18.09
N ALA A 170 10.49 -5.33 -17.74
CA ALA A 170 10.83 -4.06 -18.40
C ALA A 170 11.13 -4.24 -19.89
N LEU A 171 11.85 -5.31 -20.27
CA LEU A 171 12.12 -5.65 -21.67
C LEU A 171 10.84 -6.06 -22.41
N LEU A 172 9.97 -6.86 -21.80
CA LEU A 172 8.67 -7.21 -22.38
C LEU A 172 7.80 -5.96 -22.61
N VAL A 173 7.78 -5.04 -21.64
CA VAL A 173 7.07 -3.76 -21.77
C VAL A 173 7.67 -2.91 -22.87
N HIS A 174 9.00 -2.85 -22.98
CA HIS A 174 9.69 -2.08 -24.01
C HIS A 174 9.44 -2.63 -25.43
N PHE A 175 9.58 -3.94 -25.64
CA PHE A 175 9.50 -4.55 -26.97
C PHE A 175 8.08 -4.86 -27.43
N ILE A 176 7.17 -5.22 -26.53
CA ILE A 176 5.81 -5.63 -26.90
C ILE A 176 4.82 -4.50 -26.64
N MET A 177 4.78 -3.99 -25.40
CA MET A 177 3.73 -3.06 -25.01
C MET A 177 3.93 -1.66 -25.59
N ALA A 178 5.14 -1.10 -25.58
CA ALA A 178 5.39 0.24 -26.10
C ALA A 178 4.99 0.39 -27.59
N PRO A 179 5.37 -0.50 -28.53
CA PRO A 179 4.93 -0.37 -29.92
C PRO A 179 3.44 -0.63 -30.10
N GLN A 180 2.84 -1.56 -29.35
CA GLN A 180 1.39 -1.80 -29.39
C GLN A 180 0.59 -0.60 -28.88
N LEU A 181 1.04 0.02 -27.79
CA LEU A 181 0.43 1.20 -27.19
C LEU A 181 0.54 2.40 -28.15
N LYS A 182 1.70 2.58 -28.79
CA LYS A 182 1.88 3.61 -29.84
C LYS A 182 0.87 3.45 -30.96
N LYS A 183 0.70 2.22 -31.48
CA LYS A 183 -0.27 1.91 -32.55
C LYS A 183 -1.71 2.19 -32.13
N ARG A 184 -2.09 1.80 -30.91
CA ARG A 184 -3.46 2.00 -30.38
C ARG A 184 -3.80 3.47 -30.14
N ILE A 185 -2.86 4.27 -29.63
CA ILE A 185 -3.10 5.70 -29.36
C ILE A 185 -3.21 6.48 -30.67
N LEU A 186 -2.31 6.24 -31.63
CA LEU A 186 -2.36 6.90 -32.94
C LEU A 186 -3.60 6.47 -33.75
N GLY A 187 -4.01 5.20 -33.65
CA GLY A 187 -5.23 4.72 -34.29
C GLY A 187 -6.50 5.39 -33.75
N LYS A 188 -6.57 5.66 -32.43
CA LYS A 188 -7.69 6.40 -31.85
C LYS A 188 -7.67 7.88 -32.21
N ALA A 189 -6.49 8.50 -32.29
CA ALA A 189 -6.35 9.91 -32.66
C ALA A 189 -6.77 10.21 -34.11
N PHE A 190 -6.81 9.20 -34.98
CA PHE A 190 -7.29 9.34 -36.36
C PHE A 190 -8.81 9.15 -36.50
N LEU A 191 -9.47 8.57 -35.49
CA LEU A 191 -10.92 8.33 -35.47
C LEU A 191 -11.71 9.45 -34.76
N MET A 192 -11.01 10.46 -34.23
CA MET A 192 -11.57 11.67 -33.63
C MET A 192 -11.37 12.83 -34.58
#